data_AF-E6TQF2-F1
#
_entry.id   AF-E6TQF2-F1
#
_cell.length_a   1.000
_cell.length_b   1.000
_cell.length_c   1.000
_cell.angle_alpha   90.00
_cell.angle_beta   90.00
_cell.angle_gamma   90.00
#
_symmetry.space_group_name_H-M   'P 1'
#
loop_
_entity.id
_entity.type
_entity.pdbx_description
1 polymer ?
#
loop_
_entity_poly.entity_id
_entity_poly.type
_entity_poly.pdbx_seq_one_letter_code
_entity_poly.pdbx_strand_id
1 'polypeptide(L)' 'MALEMRKFCEACERSISIEADAYICTYECTFCEPCTENMKYICPNCGGELVKRPKPR' A
#
# COMPACT_ATOMS: atom_id res chain seq x y z
N MET A 1 -10.20 -13.18 -17.27
CA MET A 1 -9.14 -13.13 -16.24
C MET A 1 -9.07 -11.70 -15.76
N ALA A 2 -9.86 -11.35 -14.74
CA ALA A 2 -10.00 -9.98 -14.30
C ALA A 2 -8.73 -9.57 -13.55
N LEU A 3 -8.02 -8.58 -14.07
CA LEU A 3 -7.01 -7.83 -13.31
C LEU A 3 -7.77 -7.06 -12.24
N GLU A 4 -8.00 -7.70 -11.10
CA GLU A 4 -8.62 -7.09 -9.94
C GLU A 4 -7.68 -5.99 -9.44
N MET A 5 -8.12 -4.74 -9.54
CA MET A 5 -7.45 -3.59 -8.92
C MET A 5 -7.22 -3.92 -7.45
N ARG A 6 -5.97 -4.27 -7.09
CA ARG A 6 -5.61 -4.64 -5.72
C ARG A 6 -5.74 -3.42 -4.83
N LYS A 7 -6.90 -3.30 -4.21
CA LYS A 7 -7.22 -2.33 -3.15
C LYS A 7 -6.96 -2.95 -1.79
N PHE A 8 -5.97 -3.84 -1.68
CA PHE A 8 -5.71 -4.62 -0.48
C PHE A 8 -4.27 -4.41 -0.04
N CYS A 9 -4.06 -4.42 1.27
CA CYS A 9 -2.71 -4.42 1.84
C CYS A 9 -2.01 -5.72 1.47
N GLU A 10 -0.84 -5.69 0.83
CA GLU A 10 -0.11 -6.93 0.53
C GLU A 10 0.47 -7.63 1.77
N ALA A 11 0.51 -6.94 2.92
CA ALA A 11 0.99 -7.53 4.18
C ALA A 11 -0.10 -8.25 4.99
N CYS A 12 -1.33 -7.73 4.98
CA CYS A 12 -2.41 -8.23 5.83
C CYS A 12 -3.71 -8.51 5.07
N GLU A 13 -3.70 -8.36 3.75
CA GLU A 13 -4.82 -8.61 2.82
C GLU A 13 -6.10 -7.82 3.14
N ARG A 14 -6.02 -6.84 4.05
CA ARG A 14 -7.13 -5.97 4.41
C ARG A 14 -7.50 -5.06 3.23
N SER A 15 -8.80 -4.89 3.00
CA SER A 15 -9.33 -3.90 2.07
C SER A 15 -8.99 -2.48 2.51
N ILE A 16 -8.34 -1.73 1.62
CA ILE A 16 -7.98 -0.33 1.79
C ILE A 16 -8.89 0.49 0.88
N SER A 17 -9.72 1.33 1.50
CA SER A 17 -10.55 2.28 0.78
C SER A 17 -9.70 3.30 0.03
N ILE A 18 -10.19 3.80 -1.11
CA ILE A 18 -9.47 4.80 -1.92
C ILE A 18 -9.26 6.13 -1.17
N GLU A 19 -10.12 6.38 -0.18
CA GLU A 19 -10.11 7.59 0.64
C GLU A 19 -9.26 7.45 1.91
N ALA A 20 -8.92 6.22 2.28
CA ALA A 20 -8.13 5.91 3.47
C ALA A 20 -6.64 6.18 3.25
N ASP A 21 -5.92 6.42 4.35
CA ASP A 21 -4.47 6.56 4.34
C ASP A 21 -3.80 5.23 3.98
N ALA A 22 -3.37 5.15 2.73
CA ALA A 22 -2.63 4.04 2.16
C ALA A 22 -1.23 4.49 1.79
N TYR A 23 -0.29 3.57 1.78
CA TYR A 23 1.07 3.79 1.34
C TYR A 23 1.36 2.92 0.14
N ILE A 24 2.14 3.47 -0.80
CA ILE A 24 2.48 2.81 -2.05
C ILE A 24 3.98 2.93 -2.29
N CYS A 25 4.60 1.89 -2.86
CA CYS A 25 5.99 1.95 -3.31
C CYS A 25 6.08 2.26 -4.81
N THR A 26 7.29 2.48 -5.32
CA THR A 26 7.54 2.70 -6.77
C THR A 26 7.15 1.52 -7.67
N TYR A 27 6.98 0.33 -7.11
CA TYR A 27 6.54 -0.89 -7.80
C TYR A 27 5.05 -1.15 -7.61
N GLU A 28 4.30 -0.15 -7.13
CA GLU A 28 2.84 -0.21 -6.96
C GLU A 28 2.36 -1.20 -5.88
N CYS A 29 3.25 -1.72 -5.01
CA CYS A 29 2.82 -2.46 -3.81
C CYS A 29 2.12 -1.50 -2.85
N THR A 30 0.92 -1.88 -2.40
CA THR A 30 0.09 -1.06 -1.52
C THR A 30 0.01 -1.65 -0.12
N PHE A 31 0.18 -0.81 0.90
CA PHE A 31 0.11 -1.17 2.30
C PHE A 31 -0.77 -0.19 3.08
N CYS A 32 -1.41 -0.66 4.14
CA CYS A 32 -2.14 0.20 5.05
C CYS A 32 -1.19 0.92 6.02
N GLU A 33 -1.64 2.03 6.59
CA GLU A 33 -0.89 2.79 7.61
C GLU A 33 -0.27 1.93 8.72
N PRO A 34 -1.01 1.05 9.43
CA PRO A 34 -0.43 0.28 10.54
C PRO A 34 0.64 -0.71 10.08
N CYS A 35 0.49 -1.30 8.89
CA CYS A 35 1.53 -2.18 8.33
C CYS A 35 2.78 -1.37 7.95
N THR A 36 2.59 -0.20 7.37
CA THR A 36 3.68 0.69 6.97
C THR A 36 4.45 1.20 8.19
N GLU A 37 3.76 1.58 9.25
CA GLU A 37 4.38 1.97 10.53
C GLU A 37 5.20 0.83 11.13
N ASN A 38 4.65 -0.38 11.16
CA ASN A 38 5.37 -1.56 11.66
C ASN A 38 6.60 -1.89 10.79
N MET A 39 6.52 -1.65 9.49
CA MET A 39 7.59 -1.85 8.52
C MET A 39 8.55 -0.65 8.43
N LYS A 40 8.36 0.38 9.25
CA LYS A 40 9.15 1.63 9.24
C LYS A 40 9.23 2.30 7.86
N TYR A 41 8.13 2.31 7.13
CA TYR A 41 8.06 2.90 5.79
C TYR A 41 8.98 2.21 4.76
N ILE A 42 9.32 0.94 4.98
CA ILE A 42 10.11 0.13 4.03
C ILE A 42 9.25 -0.99 3.49
N CYS A 43 9.16 -1.09 2.16
CA CYS A 43 8.45 -2.17 1.49
C CYS A 43 9.20 -3.50 1.67
N PRO A 44 8.60 -4.56 2.26
CA PRO A 44 9.26 -5.85 2.43
C PRO A 44 9.41 -6.63 1.11
N ASN A 45 8.56 -6.35 0.11
CA ASN A 45 8.63 -7.00 -1.20
C ASN A 45 9.68 -6.36 -2.11
N CYS A 46 9.88 -5.04 -2.02
CA CYS A 46 10.74 -4.29 -2.94
C CYS A 46 12.01 -3.75 -2.30
N GLY A 47 12.05 -3.63 -0.97
CA GLY A 47 13.12 -2.92 -0.23
C GLY A 47 13.12 -1.39 -0.41
N GLY A 48 12.14 -0.84 -1.14
CA GLY A 48 12.01 0.61 -1.37
C GLY A 48 11.24 1.33 -0.27
N GLU A 49 11.26 2.66 -0.30
CA GLU A 49 10.48 3.49 0.63
C GLU A 49 8.97 3.45 0.28
N LEU A 50 8.14 3.42 1.32
CA LEU A 50 6.70 3.50 1.24
C LEU A 50 6.25 4.94 1.47
N VAL A 51 5.68 5.55 0.44
CA VAL A 51 5.19 6.94 0.49
C VAL A 51 3.66 6.95 0.53
N LYS A 52 3.06 7.99 1.13
CA LYS A 52 1.59 8.11 1.14
C LYS A 52 1.05 8.14 -0.29
N ARG A 53 0.03 7.31 -0.54
CA ARG A 53 -0.68 7.26 -1.81
C ARG A 53 -1.31 8.62 -2.08
N PRO A 54 -1.01 9.28 -3.21
CA PRO A 54 -1.63 10.55 -3.55
C PRO A 54 -3.14 10.35 -3.77
N LYS A 55 -3.96 11.19 -3.14
CA LYS A 55 -5.41 11.22 -3.37
C LYS A 55 -5.68 11.95 -4.69
N PRO A 56 -6.50 11.39 -5.61
CA PRO A 56 -6.91 12.13 -6.80
C PRO A 56 -7.61 13.42 -6.35
N ARG A 57 -7.23 14.54 -6.98
CA ARG A 57 -7.78 15.87 -6.71
C ARG A 57 -9.18 16.02 -7.27
#